data_AF-A0A954V6Q3-F1
#
_entry.id   AF-A0A954V6Q3-F1
#
_cell.length_a   1.000
_cell.length_b   1.000
_cell.length_c   1.000
_cell.angle_alpha   90.00
_cell.angle_beta   90.00
_cell.angle_gamma   90.00
#
_symmetry.space_group_name_H-M   'P 1'
#
loop_
_entity.id
_entity.type
_entity.pdbx_description
1 polymer ?
#
loop_
_entity_poly.entity_id
_entity_poly.type
_entity_poly.pdbx_seq_one_letter_code
_entity_poly.pdbx_strand_id
1 'polypeptide(L)'
;MSDGDFLNARRKALEDSFFAQRDQELLKQLHERLQEATQREALAMVSGIEDEEVLDFLLRLNLSSETAAALTLVPLIEVAWA
;
A
#
# COMPACT_ATOMS: atom_id res chain seq x y z
N MET A 1 24.92 -20.05 37.67
CA MET A 1 23.61 -19.77 37.01
C MET A 1 22.75 -20.99 37.27
N SER A 2 21.57 -20.83 37.86
CA SER A 2 20.69 -21.97 38.16
C SER A 2 19.99 -22.42 36.87
N ASP A 3 19.65 -23.71 36.75
CA ASP A 3 18.93 -24.23 35.57
C ASP A 3 17.61 -23.48 35.29
N GLY A 4 16.99 -22.91 36.32
CA GLY A 4 15.79 -22.08 36.19
C GLY A 4 16.02 -20.78 35.41
N ASP A 5 17.20 -20.17 35.54
CA ASP A 5 17.53 -18.92 34.83
C ASP A 5 17.70 -19.17 33.32
N PHE A 6 18.29 -20.31 32.95
CA PHE A 6 18.47 -20.70 31.55
C PHE A 6 17.13 -20.95 30.84
N LEU A 7 16.21 -21.69 31.49
CA LEU A 7 14.88 -21.95 30.94
C LEU A 7 14.05 -20.67 30.79
N ASN A 8 14.15 -19.74 31.75
CA ASN A 8 13.47 -18.45 31.67
C ASN A 8 14.03 -17.58 30.53
N ALA A 9 15.36 -17.51 30.37
CA ALA A 9 15.98 -16.79 29.27
C ALA A 9 15.59 -17.37 27.90
N ARG A 10 15.56 -18.70 27.78
CA ARG A 10 15.11 -19.40 26.57
C ARG A 10 13.65 -19.12 26.24
N ARG A 11 12.77 -19.12 27.24
CA ARG A 11 11.34 -18.78 27.06
C ARG A 11 11.18 -17.36 26.54
N LYS A 12 11.84 -16.40 27.19
CA LYS A 12 11.78 -14.99 26.80
C LYS A 12 12.30 -14.78 25.38
N ALA A 13 13.43 -15.39 25.02
CA ALA A 13 13.96 -15.28 23.66
C ALA A 13 12.99 -15.83 22.60
N LEU A 14 12.25 -16.90 22.92
CA LEU A 14 11.25 -17.47 22.02
C LEU A 14 10.03 -16.55 21.87
N GLU A 15 9.52 -16.04 22.98
CA GLU A 15 8.42 -15.05 22.99
C GLU A 15 8.80 -13.81 22.19
N ASP A 16 9.97 -13.22 22.46
CA ASP A 16 10.47 -12.04 21.76
C ASP A 16 10.58 -12.31 20.25
N SER A 17 11.11 -13.47 19.85
CA SER A 17 11.22 -13.83 18.42
C SER A 17 9.87 -14.02 17.73
N PHE A 18 8.89 -14.58 18.44
CA PHE A 18 7.54 -14.80 17.93
C PHE A 18 6.81 -13.47 17.72
N PHE A 19 6.85 -12.59 18.74
CA PHE A 19 6.21 -11.29 18.64
C PHE A 19 6.89 -10.37 17.63
N ALA A 20 8.23 -10.40 17.54
CA ALA A 20 8.95 -9.64 16.52
C ALA A 20 8.53 -10.01 15.09
N GLN A 21 8.35 -11.30 14.79
CA GLN A 21 7.86 -11.74 13.49
C GLN A 21 6.41 -11.28 13.25
N ARG A 22 5.55 -11.43 14.27
CA ARG A 22 4.14 -11.03 14.16
C ARG A 22 3.98 -9.53 13.96
N ASP A 23 4.76 -8.73 14.65
CA ASP A 23 4.76 -7.28 14.52
C ASP A 23 5.22 -6.84 13.13
N GLN A 24 6.24 -7.49 12.57
CA GLN A 24 6.68 -7.23 11.19
C GLN A 24 5.58 -7.52 10.17
N GLU A 25 4.84 -8.62 10.33
CA GLU A 25 3.70 -8.95 9.46
C GLU A 25 2.59 -7.89 9.55
N LEU A 26 2.25 -7.46 10.77
CA LEU A 26 1.22 -6.46 11.00
C LEU A 26 1.62 -5.10 10.43
N LEU A 27 2.87 -4.69 10.62
CA LEU A 27 3.41 -3.47 10.02
C LEU A 27 3.39 -3.54 8.50
N LYS A 28 3.74 -4.68 7.90
CA LYS A 28 3.68 -4.85 6.44
C LYS A 28 2.24 -4.65 5.92
N GLN A 29 1.27 -5.31 6.55
CA GLN A 29 -0.14 -5.19 6.17
C GLN A 29 -0.67 -3.76 6.36
N LEU A 30 -0.23 -3.06 7.41
CA LEU A 30 -0.60 -1.66 7.63
C LEU A 30 -0.06 -0.77 6.50
N HIS A 31 1.21 -0.93 6.13
CA HIS A 31 1.81 -0.17 5.04
C HIS A 31 1.12 -0.44 3.70
N GLU A 32 0.83 -1.70 3.39
CA GLU A 32 0.11 -2.07 2.15
C GLU A 32 -1.25 -1.37 2.06
N ARG A 33 -2.06 -1.42 3.13
CA ARG A 33 -3.37 -0.75 3.16
C ARG A 33 -3.27 0.77 3.04
N LEU A 34 -2.28 1.38 3.69
CA LEU A 34 -2.05 2.83 3.59
C LEU A 34 -1.62 3.23 2.18
N GLN A 35 -0.78 2.43 1.54
CA GLN A 35 -0.36 2.66 0.16
C GLN A 35 -1.54 2.53 -0.81
N GLU A 36 -2.37 1.50 -0.68
CA GLU A 36 -3.60 1.33 -1.48
C GLU A 36 -4.54 2.52 -1.32
N ALA A 37 -4.82 2.94 -0.09
CA ALA A 37 -5.67 4.10 0.18
C ALA A 37 -5.11 5.39 -0.44
N THR A 38 -3.79 5.61 -0.32
CA THR A 38 -3.12 6.79 -0.87
C THR A 38 -3.16 6.81 -2.40
N GLN A 39 -2.93 5.66 -3.04
CA GLN A 39 -3.03 5.54 -4.50
C GLN A 39 -4.44 5.79 -5.01
N ARG A 40 -5.45 5.27 -4.30
CA ARG A 40 -6.86 5.49 -4.60
C ARG A 40 -7.23 6.96 -4.50
N GLU A 41 -6.86 7.62 -3.42
CA GLU A 41 -7.11 9.06 -3.21
C GLU A 41 -6.43 9.92 -4.30
N ALA A 42 -5.17 9.62 -4.64
CA ALA A 42 -4.46 10.33 -5.69
C ALA A 42 -5.11 10.14 -7.07
N LEU A 43 -5.57 8.92 -7.39
CA LEU A 43 -6.25 8.64 -8.65
C LEU A 43 -7.62 9.34 -8.71
N ALA A 44 -8.38 9.34 -7.61
CA ALA A 44 -9.65 10.05 -7.51
C ALA A 44 -9.47 11.55 -7.80
N MET A 45 -8.46 12.16 -7.20
CA MET A 45 -8.17 13.59 -7.36
C MET A 45 -7.84 13.97 -8.81
N VAL A 46 -7.04 13.16 -9.51
CA VAL A 46 -6.61 13.46 -10.89
C VAL A 46 -7.71 13.12 -11.91
N SER A 47 -8.42 12.01 -11.71
CA SER A 47 -9.44 11.53 -12.65
C SER A 47 -10.82 12.18 -12.45
N GLY A 48 -11.10 12.70 -11.25
CA GLY A 48 -12.43 13.17 -10.85
C GLY A 48 -13.45 12.05 -10.59
N ILE A 49 -13.01 10.79 -10.56
CA ILE A 49 -13.86 9.63 -10.28
C ILE A 49 -14.01 9.48 -8.76
N GLU A 50 -15.25 9.41 -8.29
CA GLU A 50 -15.58 9.21 -6.86
C GLU A 50 -16.00 7.76 -6.53
N ASP A 51 -16.31 6.96 -7.55
CA ASP A 51 -16.72 5.56 -7.38
C ASP A 51 -15.52 4.68 -7.01
N GLU A 52 -15.57 4.09 -5.82
CA GLU A 52 -14.49 3.30 -5.25
C GLU A 52 -14.20 2.01 -6.02
N GLU A 53 -15.23 1.34 -6.54
CA GLU A 53 -15.06 0.10 -7.30
C GLU A 53 -14.40 0.38 -8.66
N VAL A 54 -14.73 1.51 -9.27
CA VAL A 54 -14.09 1.97 -10.51
C VAL A 54 -12.64 2.30 -10.26
N LEU A 55 -12.31 3.05 -9.20
CA LEU A 55 -10.91 3.37 -8.87
C LEU A 55 -10.09 2.11 -8.60
N ASP A 56 -10.66 1.13 -7.88
CA ASP A 56 -10.00 -0.16 -7.63
C ASP A 56 -9.82 -0.99 -8.89
N PHE A 57 -10.78 -0.92 -9.83
CA PHE A 57 -10.62 -1.54 -11.14
C PHE A 57 -9.49 -0.90 -11.94
N LEU A 58 -9.39 0.43 -11.93
CA LEU A 58 -8.32 1.16 -12.62
C LEU A 58 -6.94 0.87 -12.03
N LEU A 59 -6.80 0.88 -10.71
CA LEU A 59 -5.55 0.50 -10.03
C LEU A 59 -5.12 -0.93 -10.37
N ARG A 60 -6.06 -1.88 -10.43
CA ARG A 60 -5.79 -3.27 -10.86
C ARG A 60 -5.31 -3.37 -12.32
N LEU A 61 -5.68 -2.41 -13.18
CA LEU A 61 -5.17 -2.30 -14.54
C LEU A 61 -3.82 -1.56 -14.62
N ASN A 62 -3.19 -1.25 -13.49
CA ASN A 62 -2.00 -0.40 -13.37
C ASN A 62 -2.19 1.03 -13.88
N LEU A 63 -3.44 1.54 -13.85
CA LEU A 63 -3.72 2.94 -14.14
C LEU A 63 -3.53 3.76 -12.85
N SER A 64 -2.36 4.38 -12.73
CA SER A 64 -2.03 5.29 -11.64
C SER A 64 -2.51 6.71 -11.91
N SER A 65 -2.42 7.59 -10.89
CA SER A 65 -2.71 9.01 -11.03
C SER A 65 -1.82 9.68 -12.09
N GLU A 66 -0.56 9.28 -12.21
CA GLU A 66 0.37 9.78 -13.24
C GLU A 66 -0.07 9.36 -14.65
N THR A 67 -0.53 8.11 -14.80
CA THR A 67 -1.03 7.60 -16.07
C THR A 67 -2.32 8.31 -16.47
N ALA A 68 -3.22 8.52 -15.50
CA ALA A 68 -4.44 9.30 -15.70
C ALA A 68 -4.12 10.75 -16.12
N ALA A 69 -3.17 11.40 -15.46
CA ALA A 69 -2.72 12.74 -15.83
C ALA A 69 -2.18 12.78 -17.26
N ALA A 70 -1.39 11.79 -17.68
CA ALA A 70 -0.88 11.72 -19.05
C ALA A 70 -2.02 11.61 -20.09
N LEU A 71 -3.07 10.84 -19.80
CA LEU A 71 -4.23 10.71 -20.68
C LEU A 71 -4.99 12.03 -20.85
N THR A 72 -5.00 12.92 -19.84
CA THR A 72 -5.63 14.25 -19.96
C THR A 72 -4.92 15.16 -20.97
N LEU A 73 -3.67 14.88 -21.33
CA LEU A 73 -2.90 15.66 -22.30
C LEU A 73 -3.27 15.31 -23.75
N VAL A 74 -3.81 14.10 -24.01
CA VAL A 74 -4.11 13.61 -25.36
C VAL A 74 -5.03 14.56 -26.14
N PRO A 75 -6.17 15.02 -25.59
CA PRO A 75 -7.05 15.95 -26.30
C PRO A 75 -6.38 17.28 -26.65
N LEU A 76 -5.43 17.76 -25.84
CA LEU A 76 -4.71 19.01 -26.11
C LEU A 76 -3.79 18.87 -27.32
N ILE A 77 -3.18 17.70 -27.50
CA ILE A 77 -2.33 17.40 -28.66
C ILE A 77 -3.20 17.29 -29.92
N GLU A 78 -4.34 16.61 -29.85
CA GLU A 78 -5.28 16.48 -30.97
C GLU A 78 -5.76 17.85 -31.48
N VAL A 79 -6.09 18.78 -30.58
CA VAL A 79 -6.50 20.15 -30.96
C VAL A 79 -5.36 20.94 -31.60
N ALA A 80 -4.11 20.73 -31.19
CA ALA A 80 -2.96 21.45 -31.73
C ALA A 80 -2.57 21.04 -33.16
N TRP A 81 -3.06 19.88 -33.64
CA TRP A 81 -2.78 19.33 -34.96
C TRP A 81 -3.96 19.40 -35.94
N ALA A 82 -5.12 19.91 -35.50
CA ALA A 82 -6.28 20.19 -36.34
C ALA A 82 -6.17 21.56 -37.04
#